data_AF-A0A8C9L0K9-F1
#
_entry.id   AF-A0A8C9L0K9-F1
#
_cell.length_a   1.000
_cell.length_b   1.000
_cell.length_c   1.000
_cell.angle_alpha   90.00
_cell.angle_beta   90.00
_cell.angle_gamma   90.00
#
_symmetry.space_group_name_H-M   'P 1'
#
loop_
_entity.id
_entity.type
_entity.pdbx_description
1 polymer ?
#
loop_
_entity_poly.entity_id
_entity_poly.type
_entity_poly.pdbx_seq_one_letter_code
_entity_poly.pdbx_strand_id
1 'polypeptide(L)'
;YLPPATQVVLISATLPHEILEMTNKFMTDPIRILVKRDELTLEGIKQFFVAVEREEWKFDTLCDLYDTLTITQAVIFCNTKRKVDWLTEKMREANFTVSSMHGDMPQKERESIMKEFRSGASRVLISTDVWARGLDVPQVSLIINYDLPNNRELYIHRIGRSGRYGRKGVAINFVKNDDIRILRDIEQYYSTQIDEMPMNGECRPASGRCCPPLPGGWCAASERKDRRFVLPHALFPTTTPLLLPLERSPAVHALSYWATALSTLSAYLHFLILSLFSC
;
A
#
# COMPACT_ATOMS: atom_id res chain seq x y z
N TYR A 1 -36.37 -3.56 12.64
CA TYR A 1 -37.12 -4.56 11.85
C TYR A 1 -37.03 -4.14 10.40
N LEU A 2 -36.61 -5.03 9.50
CA LEU A 2 -36.58 -4.76 8.05
C LEU A 2 -37.80 -5.42 7.40
N PRO A 3 -38.35 -4.87 6.30
CA PRO A 3 -39.41 -5.52 5.54
C PRO A 3 -39.03 -6.96 5.14
N PRO A 4 -39.98 -7.91 5.09
CA PRO A 4 -39.69 -9.33 4.82
C PRO A 4 -39.09 -9.58 3.42
N ALA A 5 -39.33 -8.68 2.45
CA ALA A 5 -38.80 -8.76 1.09
C ALA A 5 -37.64 -7.79 0.84
N THR A 6 -36.86 -7.48 1.88
CA THR A 6 -35.70 -6.59 1.75
C THR A 6 -34.63 -7.24 0.88
N GLN A 7 -34.28 -6.60 -0.23
CA GLN A 7 -33.14 -7.02 -1.05
C GLN A 7 -31.85 -6.79 -0.25
N VAL A 8 -31.02 -7.84 -0.15
CA VAL A 8 -29.73 -7.77 0.53
C VAL A 8 -28.63 -7.74 -0.54
N VAL A 9 -27.72 -6.77 -0.44
CA VAL A 9 -26.54 -6.67 -1.30
C VAL A 9 -25.31 -6.73 -0.40
N LEU A 10 -24.37 -7.61 -0.72
CA LEU A 10 -23.12 -7.79 0.03
C LEU A 10 -21.95 -7.36 -0.85
N ILE A 11 -21.16 -6.41 -0.36
CA ILE A 11 -19.97 -5.90 -1.05
C ILE A 11 -18.77 -6.08 -0.12
N SER A 12 -17.74 -6.79 -0.59
CA SER A 12 -16.48 -6.96 0.13
C SER A 12 -15.35 -7.24 -0.86
N ALA A 13 -14.14 -6.80 -0.52
CA ALA A 13 -12.94 -7.16 -1.27
C ALA A 13 -12.50 -8.61 -1.02
N THR A 14 -12.89 -9.18 0.12
CA THR A 14 -12.54 -10.56 0.51
C THR A 14 -13.77 -11.28 1.03
N LEU A 15 -14.10 -12.44 0.46
CA LEU A 15 -15.21 -13.30 0.88
C LEU A 15 -14.71 -14.71 1.20
N PRO A 16 -14.37 -14.98 2.49
CA PRO A 16 -14.07 -16.33 2.95
C PRO A 16 -15.26 -17.28 2.73
N HIS A 17 -14.97 -18.58 2.60
CA HIS A 17 -16.00 -19.60 2.34
C HIS A 17 -17.09 -19.64 3.42
N GLU A 18 -16.69 -19.49 4.68
CA GLU A 18 -17.62 -19.42 5.82
C GLU A 18 -18.63 -18.28 5.70
N ILE A 19 -18.21 -17.12 5.15
CA ILE A 19 -19.11 -15.99 4.90
C ILE A 19 -20.07 -16.32 3.77
N LEU A 20 -19.60 -16.96 2.69
CA LEU A 20 -20.44 -17.37 1.57
C LEU A 20 -21.51 -18.37 2.02
N GLU A 21 -21.19 -19.32 2.90
CA GLU A 21 -22.17 -20.25 3.47
C GLU A 21 -23.24 -19.52 4.29
N MET A 22 -22.85 -18.50 5.05
CA MET A 22 -23.79 -17.68 5.82
C MET A 22 -24.74 -16.88 4.93
N THR A 23 -24.31 -16.44 3.73
CA THR A 23 -25.18 -15.68 2.82
C THR A 23 -26.45 -16.44 2.46
N ASN A 24 -26.40 -17.78 2.39
CA ASN A 24 -27.56 -18.62 2.09
C ASN A 24 -28.66 -18.56 3.16
N LYS A 25 -28.35 -18.07 4.37
CA LYS A 25 -29.33 -17.98 5.48
C LYS A 25 -30.20 -16.73 5.41
N PHE A 26 -29.73 -15.67 4.76
CA PHE A 26 -30.40 -14.36 4.75
C PHE A 26 -30.55 -13.75 3.36
N MET A 27 -30.01 -14.39 2.33
CA MET A 27 -30.20 -14.00 0.93
C MET A 27 -30.97 -15.10 0.19
N THR A 28 -31.96 -14.71 -0.60
CA THR A 28 -32.72 -15.61 -1.47
C THR A 28 -32.13 -15.53 -2.87
N ASP A 29 -31.62 -16.66 -3.38
CA ASP A 29 -31.02 -16.82 -4.72
C ASP A 29 -30.09 -15.64 -5.16
N PRO A 30 -28.99 -15.38 -4.41
CA PRO A 30 -28.13 -14.25 -4.70
C PRO A 30 -27.30 -14.48 -5.97
N ILE A 31 -27.30 -13.49 -6.87
CA ILE A 31 -26.33 -13.42 -7.98
C ILE A 31 -24.94 -13.16 -7.41
N ARG A 32 -23.96 -14.00 -7.79
CA ARG A 32 -22.58 -13.94 -7.31
C ARG A 32 -21.65 -13.43 -8.40
N ILE A 33 -21.07 -12.26 -8.17
CA ILE A 33 -19.98 -11.71 -8.99
C ILE A 33 -18.71 -11.82 -8.15
N LEU A 34 -17.90 -12.83 -8.43
CA LEU A 34 -16.69 -13.16 -7.66
C LEU A 34 -15.45 -12.96 -8.52
N VAL A 35 -14.41 -12.37 -7.94
CA VAL A 35 -13.07 -12.31 -8.52
C VAL A 35 -12.24 -13.46 -7.94
N LYS A 36 -11.50 -14.18 -8.79
CA LYS A 36 -10.63 -15.27 -8.32
C LYS A 36 -9.52 -14.75 -7.41
N ARG A 37 -9.06 -15.59 -6.49
CA ARG A 37 -8.02 -15.21 -5.52
C ARG A 37 -6.69 -14.87 -6.19
N ASP A 38 -6.32 -15.61 -7.23
CA ASP A 38 -5.07 -15.42 -7.99
C ASP A 38 -5.09 -14.15 -8.84
N GLU A 39 -6.28 -13.60 -9.14
CA GLU A 39 -6.48 -12.34 -9.87
C GLU A 39 -6.67 -11.16 -8.91
N LEU A 40 -6.66 -11.42 -7.59
CA LEU A 40 -6.83 -10.41 -6.54
C LEU A 40 -5.52 -9.69 -6.21
N THR A 41 -4.41 -10.10 -6.83
CA THR A 41 -3.13 -9.39 -6.73
C THR A 41 -3.25 -8.03 -7.38
N LEU A 42 -2.92 -6.99 -6.62
CA LEU A 42 -2.96 -5.62 -7.10
C LEU A 42 -1.74 -5.39 -8.00
N GLU A 43 -1.87 -5.61 -9.31
CA GLU A 43 -0.77 -5.49 -10.30
C GLU A 43 -0.03 -4.14 -10.24
N GLY A 44 -0.66 -3.10 -9.69
CA GLY A 44 -0.08 -1.79 -9.47
C GLY A 44 0.78 -1.63 -8.20
N ILE A 45 0.84 -2.63 -7.33
CA ILE A 45 1.53 -2.52 -6.02
C ILE A 45 2.76 -3.41 -5.98
N LYS A 46 3.93 -2.79 -5.88
CA LYS A 46 5.18 -3.51 -5.61
C LYS A 46 5.30 -3.83 -4.14
N GLN A 47 5.52 -5.10 -3.83
CA GLN A 47 5.56 -5.61 -2.47
C GLN A 47 6.99 -6.02 -2.14
N PHE A 48 7.50 -5.49 -1.04
CA PHE A 48 8.84 -5.78 -0.54
C PHE A 48 8.78 -6.22 0.92
N PHE A 49 9.80 -6.95 1.37
CA PHE A 49 10.05 -7.18 2.80
C PHE A 49 11.46 -6.76 3.20
N VAL A 50 11.62 -6.40 4.46
CA VAL A 50 12.91 -6.17 5.10
C VAL A 50 13.02 -7.12 6.28
N ALA A 51 13.97 -8.04 6.21
CA ALA A 51 14.28 -8.93 7.31
C ALA A 51 15.04 -8.16 8.40
N VAL A 52 14.48 -8.15 9.61
CA VAL A 52 15.08 -7.53 10.79
C VAL A 52 15.27 -8.57 11.87
N GLU A 53 16.49 -8.69 12.39
CA GLU A 53 16.77 -9.69 13.44
C GLU A 53 16.14 -9.31 14.78
N ARG A 54 16.07 -8.01 15.06
CA ARG A 54 15.57 -7.46 16.33
C ARG A 54 14.43 -6.48 16.07
N GLU A 55 13.48 -6.43 17.01
CA GLU A 55 12.34 -5.51 16.95
C GLU A 55 12.80 -4.04 16.93
N GLU A 56 13.83 -3.72 17.71
CA GLU A 56 14.39 -2.37 17.83
C GLU A 56 14.89 -1.84 16.48
N TRP A 57 15.44 -2.72 15.65
CA TRP A 57 16.00 -2.35 14.34
C TRP A 57 14.94 -1.96 13.32
N LYS A 58 13.66 -2.27 13.56
CA LYS A 58 12.56 -1.77 12.72
C LYS A 58 12.46 -0.26 12.77
N PHE A 59 12.71 0.36 13.92
CA PHE A 59 12.66 1.82 14.03
C PHE A 59 13.79 2.47 13.24
N ASP A 60 15.01 1.96 13.38
CA ASP A 60 16.17 2.46 12.62
C ASP A 60 15.93 2.31 11.11
N THR A 61 15.46 1.14 10.68
CA THR A 61 15.09 0.87 9.27
C THR A 61 14.00 1.84 8.77
N LEU A 62 13.02 2.15 9.63
CA LEU A 62 11.95 3.10 9.28
C LEU A 62 12.54 4.49 9.03
N CYS A 63 13.42 4.97 9.90
CA CYS A 63 14.10 6.26 9.74
C CYS A 63 14.93 6.31 8.45
N ASP A 64 15.73 5.27 8.17
CA ASP A 64 16.54 5.18 6.95
C ASP A 64 15.70 5.24 5.67
N LEU A 65 14.51 4.62 5.70
CA LEU A 65 13.54 4.68 4.62
C LEU A 65 12.98 6.09 4.43
N TYR A 66 12.71 6.82 5.51
CA TYR A 66 12.25 8.21 5.42
C TYR A 66 13.32 9.17 4.91
N ASP A 67 14.59 8.94 5.24
CA ASP A 67 15.70 9.77 4.77
C ASP A 67 16.01 9.57 3.29
N THR A 68 15.80 8.36 2.78
CA THR A 68 16.18 8.01 1.39
C THR A 68 15.04 8.21 0.40
N LEU A 69 13.78 8.23 0.87
CA LEU A 69 12.61 8.30 0.01
C LEU A 69 11.95 9.68 0.07
N THR A 70 11.75 10.31 -1.09
CA THR A 70 10.86 11.47 -1.20
C THR A 70 9.40 11.01 -1.12
N ILE A 71 8.95 10.67 0.08
CA ILE A 71 7.62 10.14 0.33
C ILE A 71 6.58 11.27 0.21
N THR A 72 5.56 11.07 -0.62
CA THR A 72 4.40 11.98 -0.68
C THR A 72 3.57 11.82 0.58
N GLN A 73 2.97 10.64 0.76
CA GLN A 73 2.26 10.24 1.96
C GLN A 73 2.40 8.74 2.21
N ALA A 74 2.59 8.38 3.47
CA ALA A 74 2.72 7.00 3.91
C ALA A 74 1.75 6.65 5.03
N VAL A 75 1.31 5.39 5.04
CA VAL A 75 0.56 4.82 6.15
C VAL A 75 1.38 3.69 6.75
N ILE A 76 1.58 3.76 8.07
CA ILE A 76 2.28 2.75 8.85
C ILE A 76 1.27 1.98 9.69
N PHE A 77 1.21 0.66 9.52
CA PHE A 77 0.34 -0.21 10.28
C PHE A 77 1.06 -0.93 11.42
N CYS A 78 0.48 -0.83 12.62
CA CYS A 78 0.89 -1.58 13.80
C CYS A 78 -0.28 -2.45 14.31
N ASN A 79 0.01 -3.58 14.93
CA ASN A 79 -1.06 -4.50 15.38
C ASN A 79 -1.75 -4.04 16.68
N THR A 80 -1.09 -3.22 17.49
CA THR A 80 -1.60 -2.80 18.80
C THR A 80 -1.61 -1.28 18.96
N LYS A 81 -2.62 -0.76 19.68
CA LYS A 81 -2.74 0.67 20.01
C LYS A 81 -1.52 1.22 20.77
N ARG A 82 -1.03 0.46 21.76
CA ARG A 82 0.17 0.82 22.54
C ARG A 82 1.38 1.06 21.66
N LYS A 83 1.52 0.27 20.60
CA LYS A 83 2.63 0.39 19.66
C LYS A 83 2.46 1.53 18.68
N VAL A 84 1.22 1.86 18.30
CA VAL A 84 0.92 3.10 17.57
C VAL A 84 1.38 4.30 18.40
N ASP A 85 1.00 4.38 19.67
CA ASP A 85 1.36 5.51 20.54
C ASP A 85 2.88 5.59 20.74
N TRP A 86 3.51 4.46 21.06
CA TRP A 86 4.97 4.37 21.22
C TRP A 86 5.73 4.80 19.96
N LEU A 87 5.32 4.30 18.79
CA LEU A 87 5.99 4.63 17.52
C LEU A 87 5.78 6.09 17.16
N THR A 88 4.61 6.64 17.45
CA THR A 88 4.29 8.05 17.21
C THR A 88 5.20 8.95 18.04
N GLU A 89 5.36 8.66 19.33
CA GLU A 89 6.24 9.44 20.20
C GLU A 89 7.70 9.33 19.73
N LYS A 90 8.16 8.11 19.43
CA LYS A 90 9.52 7.88 18.91
C LYS A 90 9.81 8.63 17.62
N MET A 91 8.86 8.64 16.69
CA MET A 91 8.99 9.37 15.43
C MET A 91 9.00 10.89 15.66
N ARG A 92 8.21 11.41 16.61
CA ARG A 92 8.22 12.83 16.98
C ARG A 92 9.52 13.25 17.67
N GLU A 93 10.07 12.41 18.55
CA GLU A 93 11.41 12.61 19.14
C GLU A 93 12.50 12.72 18.06
N ALA A 94 12.34 11.96 16.98
CA ALA A 94 13.22 12.00 15.81
C ALA A 94 12.90 13.15 14.82
N ASN A 95 12.06 14.12 15.22
CA ASN A 95 11.64 15.28 14.42
C ASN A 95 10.82 14.97 13.15
N PHE A 96 10.15 13.82 13.09
CA PHE A 96 9.19 13.53 12.01
C PHE A 96 7.79 14.07 12.33
N THR A 97 7.16 14.69 11.33
CA THR A 97 5.76 15.14 11.39
C THR A 97 4.81 13.96 11.15
N VAL A 98 4.38 13.34 12.25
CA VAL A 98 3.50 12.16 12.22
C VAL A 98 2.16 12.40 12.90
N SER A 99 1.11 11.86 12.29
CA SER A 99 -0.22 11.73 12.91
C SER A 99 -0.48 10.27 13.24
N SER A 100 -1.26 10.02 14.28
CA SER A 100 -1.61 8.66 14.70
C SER A 100 -3.10 8.52 14.91
N MET A 101 -3.64 7.33 14.64
CA MET A 101 -5.07 7.05 14.80
C MET A 101 -5.32 5.61 15.24
N HIS A 102 -6.08 5.43 16.32
CA HIS A 102 -6.47 4.10 16.80
C HIS A 102 -7.91 4.06 17.35
N GLY A 103 -8.40 2.87 17.71
CA GLY A 103 -9.79 2.63 18.10
C GLY A 103 -10.27 3.39 19.35
N ASP A 104 -9.39 3.56 20.35
CA ASP A 104 -9.71 4.26 21.60
C ASP A 104 -9.89 5.78 21.46
N MET A 105 -9.50 6.39 20.33
CA MET A 105 -9.63 7.84 20.14
C MET A 105 -11.10 8.23 19.90
N PRO A 106 -11.55 9.37 20.45
CA PRO A 106 -12.88 9.91 20.19
C PRO A 106 -13.08 10.24 18.71
N GLN A 107 -14.28 10.01 18.19
CA GLN A 107 -14.60 10.17 16.76
C GLN A 107 -14.20 11.54 16.19
N LYS A 108 -14.41 12.61 16.95
CA LYS A 108 -14.06 13.99 16.56
C LYS A 108 -12.56 14.17 16.31
N GLU A 109 -11.72 13.53 17.12
CA GLU A 109 -10.27 13.59 16.97
C GLU A 109 -9.83 12.80 15.73
N ARG A 110 -10.42 11.62 15.50
CA ARG A 110 -10.20 10.79 14.30
C ARG A 110 -10.53 11.55 13.02
N GLU A 111 -11.64 12.30 13.01
CA GLU A 111 -12.03 13.15 11.89
C GLU A 111 -11.04 14.31 11.65
N SER A 112 -10.53 14.93 12.73
CA SER A 112 -9.50 15.97 12.61
C SER A 112 -8.20 15.43 12.01
N ILE A 113 -7.69 14.32 12.54
CA ILE A 113 -6.48 13.65 12.04
C ILE A 113 -6.66 13.26 10.56
N MET A 114 -7.82 12.73 10.19
CA MET A 114 -8.11 12.39 8.80
C MET A 114 -8.19 13.61 7.89
N LYS A 115 -8.67 14.74 8.38
CA LYS A 115 -8.68 16.00 7.63
C LYS A 115 -7.27 16.53 7.40
N GLU A 116 -6.41 16.50 8.42
CA GLU A 116 -5.01 16.89 8.35
C GLU A 116 -4.19 15.99 7.42
N PHE A 117 -4.43 14.68 7.49
CA PHE A 117 -3.79 13.73 6.60
C PHE A 117 -4.27 13.93 5.15
N ARG A 118 -5.57 14.12 4.90
CA ARG A 118 -6.08 14.39 3.54
C ARG A 118 -5.62 15.73 2.95
N SER A 119 -5.39 16.75 3.78
CA SER A 119 -4.86 18.03 3.32
C SER A 119 -3.36 18.01 3.03
N GLY A 120 -2.65 16.93 3.43
CA GLY A 120 -1.21 16.81 3.31
C GLY A 120 -0.42 17.57 4.38
N ALA A 121 -1.11 18.13 5.40
CA ALA A 121 -0.45 18.77 6.54
C ALA A 121 0.41 17.75 7.33
N SER A 122 -0.08 16.51 7.42
CA SER A 122 0.69 15.36 7.87
C SER A 122 1.00 14.43 6.71
N ARG A 123 2.27 14.03 6.58
CA ARG A 123 2.72 13.12 5.52
C ARG A 123 2.66 11.65 5.97
N VAL A 124 2.61 11.40 7.27
CA VAL A 124 2.71 10.05 7.83
C VAL A 124 1.56 9.80 8.77
N LEU A 125 0.81 8.73 8.52
CA LEU A 125 -0.26 8.26 9.39
C LEU A 125 0.12 6.90 9.99
N ILE A 126 0.21 6.82 11.31
CA ILE A 126 0.43 5.58 12.05
C ILE A 126 -0.93 5.08 12.58
N SER A 127 -1.32 3.85 12.24
CA SER A 127 -2.66 3.37 12.63
C SER A 127 -2.72 1.85 12.87
N THR A 128 -3.81 1.42 13.49
CA THR A 128 -4.16 0.00 13.65
C THR A 128 -5.13 -0.48 12.56
N ASP A 129 -5.36 -1.80 12.50
CA ASP A 129 -6.28 -2.44 11.55
C ASP A 129 -7.73 -1.93 11.60
N VAL A 130 -8.12 -1.30 12.72
CA VAL A 130 -9.47 -0.73 12.90
C VAL A 130 -9.80 0.28 11.79
N TRP A 131 -8.77 0.95 11.26
CA TRP A 131 -8.92 1.92 10.17
C TRP A 131 -8.44 1.40 8.81
N ALA A 132 -7.90 0.18 8.72
CA ALA A 132 -7.50 -0.41 7.44
C ALA A 132 -8.68 -0.54 6.46
N ARG A 133 -9.93 -0.62 6.97
CA ARG A 133 -11.15 -0.67 6.17
C ARG A 133 -11.76 0.74 6.05
N GLY A 134 -11.69 1.34 4.87
CA GLY A 134 -12.39 2.60 4.57
C GLY A 134 -11.53 3.86 4.63
N LEU A 135 -10.23 3.77 4.93
CA LEU A 135 -9.28 4.82 4.59
C LEU A 135 -9.25 4.98 3.06
N ASP A 136 -9.88 6.04 2.57
CA ASP A 136 -9.80 6.47 1.19
C ASP A 136 -8.97 7.75 1.11
N VAL A 137 -7.67 7.57 0.83
CA VAL A 137 -6.72 8.66 0.60
C VAL A 137 -5.93 8.32 -0.67
N PRO A 138 -6.36 8.83 -1.84
CA PRO A 138 -5.74 8.48 -3.13
C PRO A 138 -4.26 8.86 -3.27
N GLN A 139 -3.77 9.75 -2.40
CA GLN A 139 -2.39 10.26 -2.40
C GLN A 139 -1.38 9.35 -1.68
N VAL A 140 -1.85 8.28 -1.02
CA VAL A 140 -0.97 7.32 -0.35
C VAL A 140 -0.23 6.47 -1.38
N SER A 141 1.09 6.63 -1.43
CA SER A 141 1.98 5.91 -2.34
C SER A 141 2.71 4.76 -1.64
N LEU A 142 2.89 4.84 -0.33
CA LEU A 142 3.68 3.91 0.47
C LEU A 142 2.88 3.37 1.64
N ILE A 143 2.83 2.04 1.76
CA ILE A 143 2.30 1.34 2.92
C ILE A 143 3.44 0.63 3.62
N ILE A 144 3.60 0.85 4.92
CA ILE A 144 4.59 0.16 5.73
C ILE A 144 3.84 -0.71 6.75
N ASN A 145 3.98 -2.02 6.63
CA ASN A 145 3.57 -2.95 7.66
C ASN A 145 4.72 -3.06 8.67
N TYR A 146 4.67 -2.23 9.71
CA TYR A 146 5.63 -2.29 10.81
C TYR A 146 5.50 -3.61 11.57
N ASP A 147 4.25 -4.07 11.71
CA ASP A 147 3.91 -5.42 12.11
C ASP A 147 3.16 -6.12 10.98
N LEU A 148 3.49 -7.38 10.71
CA LEU A 148 2.67 -8.18 9.80
C LEU A 148 1.27 -8.35 10.37
N PRO A 149 0.23 -8.30 9.52
CA PRO A 149 -1.14 -8.52 9.96
C PRO A 149 -1.31 -9.96 10.47
N ASN A 150 -2.10 -10.12 11.54
CA ASN A 150 -2.39 -11.44 12.12
C ASN A 150 -3.22 -12.35 11.18
N ASN A 151 -3.80 -11.78 10.13
CA ASN A 151 -4.64 -12.51 9.19
C ASN A 151 -4.35 -12.07 7.75
N ARG A 152 -4.31 -13.04 6.82
CA ARG A 152 -4.07 -12.83 5.39
C ARG A 152 -5.07 -11.87 4.75
N GLU A 153 -6.36 -11.91 5.14
CA GLU A 153 -7.33 -10.99 4.53
C GLU A 153 -7.01 -9.54 4.89
N LEU A 154 -6.51 -9.28 6.11
CA LEU A 154 -6.11 -7.92 6.53
C LEU A 154 -4.94 -7.40 5.70
N TYR A 155 -4.05 -8.26 5.22
CA TYR A 155 -2.93 -7.86 4.36
C TYR A 155 -3.40 -7.12 3.11
N ILE A 156 -4.32 -7.71 2.35
CA ILE A 156 -4.91 -7.08 1.16
C ILE A 156 -5.64 -5.79 1.51
N HIS A 157 -6.35 -5.75 2.64
CA HIS A 157 -7.04 -4.51 3.08
C HIS A 157 -6.06 -3.37 3.35
N ARG A 158 -4.90 -3.68 3.96
CA ARG A 158 -3.82 -2.70 4.23
C ARG A 158 -3.14 -2.23 2.95
N ILE A 159 -2.64 -3.14 2.12
CA ILE A 159 -1.89 -2.73 0.92
C ILE A 159 -2.79 -2.09 -0.14
N GLY A 160 -4.06 -2.52 -0.23
CA GLY A 160 -5.07 -1.96 -1.11
C GLY A 160 -5.54 -0.55 -0.74
N ARG A 161 -4.96 0.07 0.30
CA ARG A 161 -5.07 1.51 0.55
C ARG A 161 -4.23 2.34 -0.44
N SER A 162 -3.17 1.75 -0.99
CA SER A 162 -2.37 2.32 -2.07
C SER A 162 -2.82 1.82 -3.45
N GLY A 163 -2.29 2.41 -4.51
CA GLY A 163 -2.50 1.91 -5.89
C GLY A 163 -3.91 2.05 -6.46
N ARG A 164 -4.73 2.96 -5.91
CA ARG A 164 -6.10 3.19 -6.40
C ARG A 164 -6.10 3.82 -7.79
N TYR A 165 -7.09 3.46 -8.62
CA TYR A 165 -7.27 3.98 -9.98
C TYR A 165 -6.04 3.78 -10.90
N GLY A 166 -5.36 2.64 -10.78
CA GLY A 166 -4.19 2.31 -11.62
C GLY A 166 -2.91 3.06 -11.24
N ARG A 167 -2.89 3.75 -10.09
CA ARG A 167 -1.66 4.34 -9.55
C ARG A 167 -0.69 3.26 -9.11
N LYS A 168 0.60 3.55 -9.18
CA LYS A 168 1.63 2.69 -8.62
C LYS A 168 1.68 2.88 -7.09
N GLY A 169 1.74 1.78 -6.37
CA GLY A 169 1.93 1.75 -4.92
C GLY A 169 3.14 0.90 -4.54
N VAL A 170 3.67 1.14 -3.35
CA VAL A 170 4.71 0.32 -2.75
C VAL A 170 4.24 -0.13 -1.36
N ALA A 171 4.39 -1.41 -1.07
CA ALA A 171 4.15 -1.98 0.26
C ALA A 171 5.46 -2.57 0.79
N ILE A 172 5.90 -2.12 1.97
CA ILE A 172 7.11 -2.62 2.64
C ILE A 172 6.69 -3.34 3.92
N ASN A 173 7.20 -4.56 4.11
CA ASN A 173 6.87 -5.41 5.24
C ASN A 173 8.10 -5.61 6.12
N PHE A 174 8.02 -5.22 7.39
CA PHE A 174 9.08 -5.55 8.35
C PHE A 174 8.81 -6.92 8.93
N VAL A 175 9.76 -7.83 8.73
CA VAL A 175 9.61 -9.24 9.13
C VAL A 175 10.75 -9.65 10.04
N LYS A 176 10.42 -10.21 11.19
CA LYS A 176 11.38 -10.94 12.01
C LYS A 176 11.49 -12.38 11.54
N ASN A 177 12.49 -13.10 12.05
CA ASN A 177 12.70 -14.52 11.76
C ASN A 177 11.45 -15.37 11.96
N ASP A 178 10.66 -15.09 13.00
CA ASP A 178 9.42 -15.82 13.29
C ASP A 178 8.28 -15.48 12.31
N ASP A 179 8.30 -14.26 11.76
CA ASP A 179 7.26 -13.71 10.89
C ASP A 179 7.42 -14.17 9.43
N ILE A 180 8.58 -14.72 9.06
CA ILE A 180 8.88 -15.18 7.68
C ILE A 180 7.86 -16.22 7.22
N ARG A 181 7.43 -17.12 8.12
CA ARG A 181 6.42 -18.14 7.78
C ARG A 181 5.09 -17.51 7.39
N ILE A 182 4.64 -16.53 8.17
CA ILE A 182 3.39 -15.78 7.92
C ILE A 182 3.48 -15.05 6.57
N LEU A 183 4.63 -14.44 6.26
CA LEU A 183 4.84 -13.77 4.99
C LEU A 183 4.73 -14.74 3.81
N ARG A 184 5.39 -15.91 3.89
CA ARG A 184 5.35 -16.93 2.85
C ARG A 184 3.95 -17.53 2.68
N ASP A 185 3.20 -17.69 3.77
CA ASP A 185 1.81 -18.13 3.73
C ASP A 185 0.92 -17.13 2.98
N ILE A 186 1.13 -15.82 3.19
CA ILE A 186 0.43 -14.75 2.46
C ILE A 186 0.82 -14.78 0.97
N GLU A 187 2.11 -14.91 0.67
CA GLU A 187 2.65 -14.98 -0.69
C GLU A 187 2.04 -16.14 -1.48
N GLN A 188 2.03 -17.33 -0.89
CA GLN A 188 1.46 -18.54 -1.48
C GLN A 188 -0.06 -18.45 -1.63
N TYR A 189 -0.76 -17.90 -0.63
CA TYR A 189 -2.23 -17.86 -0.65
C TYR A 189 -2.80 -16.93 -1.73
N TYR A 190 -2.12 -15.80 -1.97
CA TYR A 190 -2.52 -14.84 -2.99
C TYR A 190 -1.79 -15.01 -4.32
N SER A 191 -0.91 -16.02 -4.44
CA SER A 191 -0.09 -16.24 -5.64
C SER A 191 0.67 -14.97 -6.07
N THR A 192 1.13 -14.18 -5.09
CA THR A 192 1.87 -12.93 -5.31
C THR A 192 3.37 -13.14 -5.15
N GLN A 193 4.18 -12.15 -5.53
CA GLN A 193 5.61 -12.11 -5.21
C GLN A 193 5.88 -10.99 -4.21
N ILE A 194 6.61 -11.29 -3.14
CA ILE A 194 7.08 -10.30 -2.16
C ILE A 194 8.60 -10.38 -2.13
N ASP A 195 9.25 -9.45 -2.81
CA ASP A 195 10.70 -9.45 -3.00
C ASP A 195 11.43 -8.93 -1.76
N GLU A 196 12.66 -9.39 -1.53
CA GLU A 196 13.52 -8.75 -0.55
C GLU A 196 13.86 -7.33 -1.05
N MET A 197 13.76 -6.34 -0.16
CA MET A 197 14.01 -4.96 -0.54
C MET A 197 15.48 -4.80 -0.98
N PRO A 198 15.75 -4.35 -2.22
CA PRO A 198 17.11 -4.25 -2.72
C PRO A 198 17.90 -3.25 -1.88
N MET A 199 19.01 -3.69 -1.31
CA MET A 199 19.98 -2.80 -0.70
C MET A 199 20.89 -2.26 -1.80
N ASN A 200 21.06 -0.94 -1.88
CA ASN A 200 22.10 -0.40 -2.74
C ASN A 200 23.47 -0.75 -2.15
N GLY A 201 24.08 -1.77 -2.75
CA GLY A 201 25.46 -2.16 -2.54
C GLY A 201 25.81 -3.24 -3.54
N GLU A 202 26.35 -2.84 -4.69
CA GLU A 202 27.46 -3.63 -5.21
C GLU A 202 28.43 -3.84 -4.04
N CYS A 203 28.48 -5.04 -3.48
CA CYS A 203 29.69 -5.50 -2.84
C CYS A 203 30.73 -5.69 -3.95
N ARG A 204 31.35 -4.60 -4.42
CA ARG A 204 32.70 -4.71 -4.98
C ARG A 204 33.66 -4.71 -3.81
N PRO A 205 34.30 -5.85 -3.49
CA PRO A 205 35.19 -5.90 -2.36
C PRO A 205 36.45 -5.09 -2.72
N ALA A 206 36.71 -4.00 -2.01
CA ALA A 206 38.02 -3.34 -2.07
C ALA A 206 39.14 -4.19 -1.42
N SER A 207 38.81 -5.32 -0.77
CA SER A 207 39.80 -6.14 -0.04
C SER A 207 39.45 -7.63 0.15
N GLY A 208 38.66 -8.23 -0.76
CA GLY A 208 38.61 -9.69 -0.94
C GLY A 208 38.06 -10.56 0.22
N ARG A 209 37.18 -10.05 1.09
CA ARG A 209 36.47 -10.89 2.07
C ARG A 209 34.96 -10.71 1.97
N CYS A 210 34.28 -11.67 1.33
CA CYS A 210 32.84 -11.85 1.44
C CYS A 210 32.49 -12.32 2.85
N CYS A 211 31.38 -11.83 3.40
CA CYS A 211 30.78 -12.43 4.60
C CYS A 211 30.41 -13.89 4.30
N PRO A 212 30.64 -14.83 5.24
CA PRO A 212 30.21 -16.20 5.05
C PRO A 212 28.68 -16.27 5.01
N PRO A 213 28.09 -17.09 4.11
CA PRO A 213 26.65 -17.27 4.03
C PRO A 213 26.14 -17.98 5.29
N LEU A 214 24.96 -17.57 5.77
CA LEU A 214 24.22 -18.34 6.79
C LEU A 214 23.63 -19.62 6.15
N PRO A 215 23.37 -20.68 6.94
CA PRO A 215 22.69 -21.87 6.43
C PRO A 215 21.31 -21.48 5.89
N GLY A 216 21.09 -21.62 4.58
CA GLY A 216 19.86 -21.20 3.90
C GLY A 216 20.03 -20.13 2.82
N GLY A 217 21.26 -19.67 2.53
CA GLY A 217 21.51 -18.74 1.41
C GLY A 217 21.27 -17.27 1.72
N TRP A 218 21.14 -16.92 3.00
CA TRP A 218 20.90 -15.56 3.47
C TRP A 218 22.24 -14.87 3.79
N CYS A 219 22.39 -13.62 3.36
CA CYS A 219 23.44 -12.74 3.89
C CYS A 219 22.95 -12.13 5.20
N ALA A 220 23.68 -12.32 6.30
CA ALA A 220 23.41 -11.60 7.54
C ALA A 220 23.44 -10.09 7.27
N ALA A 221 22.49 -9.34 7.84
CA ALA A 221 22.56 -7.89 7.91
C ALA A 221 23.71 -7.50 8.85
N SER A 222 24.95 -7.60 8.36
CA SER A 222 26.17 -7.28 9.11
C SER A 222 26.08 -5.90 9.76
N GLU A 223 26.49 -5.84 11.02
CA GLU A 223 26.65 -4.71 11.96
C GLU A 223 27.30 -3.42 11.39
N ARG A 224 26.70 -2.78 10.39
CA ARG A 224 27.18 -1.48 9.90
C ARG A 224 26.04 -0.48 9.87
N LYS A 225 26.20 0.51 10.75
CA LYS A 225 25.40 1.71 11.02
C LYS A 225 25.25 2.70 9.84
N ASP A 226 25.60 2.27 8.62
CA ASP A 226 25.73 3.11 7.41
C ASP A 226 25.10 2.38 6.20
N ARG A 227 23.80 2.08 6.23
CA ARG A 227 23.09 1.52 5.08
C ARG A 227 21.88 2.37 4.71
N ARG A 228 21.97 3.09 3.58
CA ARG A 228 20.82 3.75 2.96
C ARG A 228 20.10 2.78 2.03
N PHE A 229 18.81 2.56 2.27
CA PHE A 229 17.94 1.77 1.41
C PHE A 229 17.44 2.62 0.25
N VAL A 230 17.73 2.23 -0.99
CA VAL A 230 17.24 2.97 -2.17
C VAL A 230 16.21 2.11 -2.87
N LEU A 231 14.95 2.57 -2.89
CA LEU A 231 13.99 2.03 -3.84
C LEU A 231 14.45 2.41 -5.25
N PRO A 232 14.37 1.49 -6.25
CA PRO A 232 14.70 1.83 -7.62
C PRO A 232 13.99 3.13 -8.03
N HIS A 233 14.74 4.13 -8.51
CA HIS A 233 14.22 5.45 -8.92
C HIS A 233 13.04 5.36 -9.90
N ALA A 234 12.86 4.22 -10.57
CA ALA A 234 11.78 3.91 -11.48
C ALA A 234 10.40 3.61 -10.82
N LEU A 235 10.31 3.59 -9.49
CA LEU A 235 9.08 3.19 -8.78
C LEU A 235 8.18 4.35 -8.33
N PHE A 236 8.69 5.59 -8.30
CA PHE A 236 7.88 6.77 -7.99
C PHE A 236 7.78 7.66 -9.23
N PRO A 237 6.57 8.10 -9.62
CA PRO A 237 6.49 9.16 -10.61
C PRO A 237 7.08 10.42 -9.99
N THR A 238 8.23 10.88 -10.51
CA THR A 238 8.66 12.26 -10.34
C THR A 238 7.55 13.14 -10.92
N THR A 239 6.74 13.75 -10.06
CA THR A 239 6.01 14.97 -10.44
C THR A 239 7.03 16.09 -10.58
N THR A 240 7.80 16.05 -11.66
CA THR A 240 8.40 17.26 -12.22
C THR A 240 7.27 18.05 -12.87
N PRO A 241 6.96 19.29 -12.44
CA PRO A 241 6.20 20.18 -13.28
C PRO A 241 7.06 20.42 -14.53
N LEU A 242 6.57 20.01 -15.68
CA LEU A 242 7.13 20.35 -16.99
C LEU A 242 7.05 21.87 -17.16
N LEU A 243 8.06 22.58 -16.64
CA LEU A 243 8.42 23.91 -17.13
C LEU A 243 9.07 23.68 -18.49
N LEU A 244 8.24 23.66 -19.53
CA LEU A 244 8.70 23.66 -20.92
C LEU A 244 9.44 24.98 -21.18
N PRO A 245 10.66 24.96 -21.74
CA PRO A 245 11.27 26.16 -22.29
C PRO A 245 10.45 26.61 -23.51
N LEU A 246 10.12 27.91 -23.53
CA LEU A 246 9.61 28.60 -24.71
C LEU A 246 10.64 28.53 -25.83
N GLU A 247 10.47 27.62 -26.79
CA GLU A 247 11.05 27.76 -28.12
C GLU A 247 9.97 27.72 -29.19
N ARG A 248 9.94 28.80 -29.96
CA ARG A 248 9.02 29.08 -31.06
C ARG A 248 9.38 28.22 -32.26
N SER A 249 8.44 27.42 -32.77
CA SER A 249 8.45 27.04 -34.19
C SER A 249 7.04 26.68 -34.70
N PRO A 250 6.60 27.11 -35.90
CA PRO A 250 5.18 27.18 -36.27
C PRO A 250 4.56 25.90 -36.85
N ALA A 251 5.25 24.76 -36.84
CA ALA A 251 4.85 23.59 -37.63
C ALA A 251 3.96 22.56 -36.88
N VAL A 252 3.64 22.75 -35.60
CA VAL A 252 2.96 21.72 -34.77
C VAL A 252 1.42 21.90 -34.70
N HIS A 253 0.87 22.97 -35.27
CA HIS A 253 -0.56 23.29 -35.14
C HIS A 253 -1.53 22.44 -35.99
N ALA A 254 -1.04 21.63 -36.93
CA ALA A 254 -1.92 20.85 -37.83
C ALA A 254 -2.21 19.41 -37.36
N LEU A 255 -1.42 18.86 -36.43
CA LEU A 255 -1.53 17.46 -35.98
C LEU A 255 -2.26 17.30 -34.63
N SER A 256 -2.43 18.37 -33.86
CA SER A 256 -3.16 18.33 -32.58
C SER A 256 -4.68 18.34 -32.73
N TYR A 257 -5.23 18.69 -33.91
CA TYR A 257 -6.69 18.74 -34.13
C TYR A 257 -7.31 17.41 -34.55
N TRP A 258 -6.52 16.41 -34.97
CA TRP A 258 -7.04 15.09 -35.34
C TRP A 258 -7.00 14.06 -34.19
N ALA A 259 -6.10 14.21 -33.21
CA ALA A 259 -5.97 13.28 -32.09
C ALA A 259 -7.05 13.46 -30.99
N THR A 260 -7.60 14.66 -30.83
CA THR A 260 -8.66 14.98 -29.86
C THR A 260 -10.07 14.59 -30.35
N ALA A 261 -10.23 14.34 -31.66
CA ALA A 261 -11.50 13.89 -32.23
C ALA A 261 -11.73 12.37 -32.06
N LEU A 262 -10.66 11.56 -31.96
CA LEU A 262 -10.80 10.11 -31.74
C LEU A 262 -11.02 9.72 -30.28
N SER A 263 -10.55 10.51 -29.31
CA SER A 263 -10.76 10.21 -27.87
C SER A 263 -12.16 10.58 -27.36
N THR A 264 -12.84 11.50 -28.03
CA THR A 264 -14.21 11.92 -27.68
C THR A 264 -15.29 10.99 -28.23
N LEU A 265 -15.02 10.23 -29.30
CA LEU A 265 -15.94 9.22 -29.83
C LEU A 265 -15.93 7.89 -29.05
N SER A 266 -14.82 7.53 -28.40
CA SER A 266 -14.76 6.32 -27.56
C SER A 266 -15.52 6.46 -26.23
N ALA A 267 -15.67 7.69 -25.71
CA ALA A 267 -16.35 7.95 -24.45
C ALA A 267 -17.88 7.97 -24.58
N TYR A 268 -18.42 8.32 -25.76
CA TYR A 268 -19.87 8.32 -26.01
C TYR A 268 -20.45 6.92 -26.24
N LEU A 269 -19.67 5.98 -26.78
CA LEU A 269 -20.13 4.61 -27.02
C LEU A 269 -20.29 3.80 -25.73
N HIS A 270 -19.55 4.15 -24.67
CA HIS A 270 -19.65 3.48 -23.36
C HIS A 270 -20.84 3.98 -22.52
N PHE A 271 -21.32 5.21 -22.77
CA PHE A 271 -22.49 5.76 -22.06
C PHE A 271 -23.83 5.29 -22.65
N LEU A 272 -23.88 4.98 -23.95
CA LEU A 272 -25.11 4.52 -24.61
C LEU A 272 -25.47 3.05 -24.30
N ILE A 273 -24.47 2.22 -23.96
CA ILE A 273 -24.68 0.80 -23.63
C ILE A 273 -25.25 0.64 -22.21
N LEU A 274 -24.99 1.58 -21.29
CA LEU A 274 -25.51 1.55 -19.92
C LEU A 274 -26.94 2.09 -19.79
N SER A 275 -27.45 2.85 -20.76
CA SER A 275 -28.85 3.34 -20.74
C SER A 275 -29.87 2.37 -21.35
N LEU A 276 -29.44 1.24 -21.94
CA LEU A 276 -30.33 0.24 -22.55
C LEU A 276 -30.64 -0.97 -21.64
N PHE A 277 -30.09 -1.02 -20.42
CA PHE A 277 -30.37 -2.05 -19.41
C PHE A 277 -31.16 -1.54 -18.19
N SER A 278 -31.86 -0.42 -18.32
CA SER A 278 -32.89 0.01 -17.37
C SER A 278 -34.15 0.40 -18.13
N CYS A 279 -34.84 -0.63 -18.63
CA CYS A 279 -36.26 -0.65 -18.91
C CYS A 279 -36.76 -2.08 -18.68
#